data_AF-A0A350W2D5-F1
#
_entry.id   AF-A0A350W2D5-F1
#
_cell.length_a   1.000
_cell.length_b   1.000
_cell.length_c   1.000
_cell.angle_alpha   90.00
_cell.angle_beta   90.00
_cell.angle_gamma   90.00
#
_symmetry.space_group_name_H-M   'P 1'
#
loop_
_entity.id
_entity.type
_entity.pdbx_description
1 polymer ?
#
loop_
_entity_poly.entity_id
_entity_poly.type
_entity_poly.pdbx_seq_one_letter_code
_entity_poly.pdbx_strand_id
1 'polypeptide(L)'
;MKKFLIFVVVVIAIFYWASDFVKTGKLQKFIDNNSDKQWAPKVQYQLGEIYRTASKYDSAELCYNRLLERYTSSQITVDAMYNLGVIYEDTKRFPQAKETYKKIIDEHPDYKDIKKVETRLGFITNY
;
A
#
# COMPACT_ATOMS: atom_id res chain seq x y z
N MET A 1 -19.57 -33.33 -12.60
CA MET A 1 -18.12 -33.22 -12.90
C MET A 1 -17.77 -32.09 -13.87
N LYS A 2 -18.34 -32.00 -15.08
CA LYS A 2 -18.01 -30.93 -16.06
C LYS A 2 -18.24 -29.49 -15.56
N LYS A 3 -19.35 -29.22 -14.87
CA LYS A 3 -19.65 -27.87 -14.31
C LYS A 3 -18.63 -27.40 -13.26
N PHE A 4 -18.11 -28.32 -12.46
CA PHE A 4 -17.07 -28.04 -11.47
C PHE A 4 -15.73 -27.72 -12.15
N LEU A 5 -15.36 -28.48 -13.18
CA LEU A 5 -14.15 -28.24 -13.95
C LEU A 5 -14.18 -26.86 -14.64
N ILE A 6 -15.33 -26.49 -15.23
CA ILE A 6 -15.52 -25.16 -15.84
C ILE A 6 -15.33 -24.06 -14.79
N PHE A 7 -15.93 -24.22 -13.60
CA PHE A 7 -15.78 -23.25 -12.52
C PHE A 7 -14.31 -23.05 -12.12
N VAL A 8 -13.54 -24.12 -11.95
CA VAL A 8 -12.12 -24.05 -11.60
C VAL A 8 -11.31 -23.31 -12.69
N VAL A 9 -11.54 -23.62 -13.96
CA VAL A 9 -10.85 -22.96 -15.08
C VAL A 9 -11.15 -21.46 -15.12
N VAL A 10 -12.41 -21.06 -14.88
CA VAL A 10 -12.81 -19.64 -14.84
C VAL A 10 -12.12 -18.92 -13.69
N VAL A 11 -12.08 -19.50 -12.49
CA VAL A 11 -11.39 -18.90 -11.34
C VAL A 11 -9.90 -18.69 -11.63
N ILE A 12 -9.24 -19.68 -12.21
CA ILE A 12 -7.83 -19.59 -12.61
C ILE A 12 -7.63 -18.49 -13.65
N ALA A 13 -8.49 -18.42 -14.67
CA ALA A 13 -8.42 -17.39 -15.71
C ALA A 13 -8.60 -15.97 -15.14
N ILE A 14 -9.56 -15.78 -14.23
CA ILE A 14 -9.77 -14.51 -13.53
C ILE A 14 -8.51 -14.12 -12.74
N PHE A 15 -7.90 -15.07 -12.04
CA PHE A 15 -6.67 -14.81 -11.28
C PHE A 15 -5.52 -14.36 -12.19
N TYR A 16 -5.29 -15.04 -13.33
CA TYR A 16 -4.27 -14.64 -14.30
C TYR A 16 -4.55 -13.25 -14.90
N TRP A 17 -5.80 -13.00 -15.28
CA TRP A 17 -6.20 -11.70 -15.81
C TRP A 17 -6.02 -10.57 -14.79
N ALA A 18 -6.41 -10.78 -13.54
CA ALA A 18 -6.22 -9.81 -12.46
C ALA A 18 -4.73 -9.56 -12.19
N SER A 19 -3.91 -10.61 -12.22
CA SER A 19 -2.45 -10.50 -12.07
C SER A 19 -1.84 -9.69 -13.21
N ASP A 20 -2.23 -9.95 -14.46
CA ASP A 20 -1.81 -9.17 -15.63
C ASP A 20 -2.23 -7.70 -15.51
N PHE A 21 -3.48 -7.44 -15.12
CA PHE A 21 -4.04 -6.10 -15.01
C PHE A 21 -3.25 -5.22 -14.03
N VAL A 22 -2.77 -5.81 -12.93
CA VAL A 22 -1.87 -5.17 -11.96
C VAL A 22 -0.47 -4.97 -12.56
N LYS A 23 0.17 -6.05 -13.04
CA LYS A 23 1.59 -6.05 -13.46
C LYS A 23 1.87 -5.21 -14.70
N THR A 24 0.90 -5.08 -15.59
CA THR A 24 1.04 -4.29 -16.83
C THR A 24 0.80 -2.80 -16.64
N GLY A 25 0.48 -2.35 -15.41
CA GLY A 25 0.16 -0.95 -15.12
C GLY A 25 -1.21 -0.49 -15.65
N LYS A 26 -2.00 -1.39 -16.26
CA LYS A 26 -3.37 -1.09 -16.71
C LYS A 26 -4.25 -0.63 -15.54
N LEU A 27 -4.12 -1.26 -14.37
CA LEU A 27 -4.80 -0.82 -13.16
C LEU A 27 -4.36 0.58 -12.73
N GLN A 28 -3.07 0.89 -12.74
CA GLN A 28 -2.60 2.23 -12.38
C GLN A 28 -3.15 3.30 -13.34
N LYS A 29 -3.15 3.03 -14.64
CA LYS A 29 -3.75 3.92 -15.65
C LYS A 29 -5.26 4.10 -15.42
N PHE A 30 -5.97 3.04 -15.04
CA PHE A 30 -7.38 3.11 -14.70
C PHE A 30 -7.64 4.00 -13.47
N ILE A 31 -6.82 3.87 -12.42
CA ILE A 31 -6.90 4.74 -11.23
C ILE A 31 -6.60 6.19 -11.62
N ASP A 32 -5.55 6.42 -12.41
CA ASP A 32 -5.13 7.76 -12.84
C ASP A 32 -6.24 8.47 -13.64
N ASN A 33 -6.95 7.74 -14.50
CA ASN A 33 -8.09 8.28 -15.27
C ASN A 33 -9.36 8.52 -14.42
N ASN A 34 -9.39 8.04 -13.18
CA ASN A 34 -10.55 8.13 -12.28
C ASN A 34 -10.13 8.70 -10.91
N SER A 35 -9.12 9.58 -10.87
CA SER A 35 -8.57 10.10 -9.63
C SER A 35 -9.54 11.00 -8.87
N ASP A 36 -10.61 11.48 -9.50
CA ASP A 36 -11.69 12.23 -8.86
C ASP A 36 -12.64 11.35 -8.05
N LYS A 37 -12.61 10.03 -8.25
CA LYS A 37 -13.56 9.12 -7.61
C LYS A 37 -13.22 8.88 -6.14
N GLN A 38 -14.25 8.88 -5.29
CA GLN A 38 -14.11 8.64 -3.85
C GLN A 38 -13.44 7.30 -3.50
N TRP A 39 -13.56 6.28 -4.36
CA TRP A 39 -12.93 4.97 -4.17
C TRP A 39 -11.47 4.92 -4.62
N ALA A 40 -10.99 5.89 -5.41
CA ALA A 40 -9.66 5.89 -5.99
C ALA A 40 -8.52 5.82 -4.95
N PRO A 41 -8.56 6.57 -3.82
CA PRO A 41 -7.56 6.42 -2.77
C PRO A 41 -7.48 4.99 -2.22
N LYS A 42 -8.64 4.36 -1.98
CA LYS A 42 -8.69 3.00 -1.46
C LYS A 42 -8.07 2.00 -2.44
N VAL A 43 -8.38 2.13 -3.73
CA VAL A 43 -7.81 1.23 -4.75
C VAL A 43 -6.30 1.46 -4.91
N GLN A 44 -5.83 2.71 -4.87
CA GLN A 44 -4.40 3.04 -4.90
C GLN A 44 -3.65 2.44 -3.69
N TYR A 45 -4.23 2.52 -2.50
CA TYR A 45 -3.67 1.88 -1.30
C TYR A 45 -3.60 0.35 -1.44
N GLN A 46 -4.67 -0.28 -1.93
CA GLN A 46 -4.71 -1.74 -2.12
C GLN A 46 -3.68 -2.21 -3.15
N LEU A 47 -3.44 -1.42 -4.20
CA LEU A 47 -2.36 -1.69 -5.15
C LEU A 47 -0.98 -1.69 -4.46
N GLY A 48 -0.75 -0.74 -3.55
CA GLY A 48 0.43 -0.72 -2.70
C GLY A 48 0.57 -1.98 -1.85
N GLU A 49 -0.51 -2.40 -1.17
CA GLU A 49 -0.53 -3.62 -0.36
C GLU A 49 -0.23 -4.89 -1.17
N ILE A 50 -0.76 -4.98 -2.39
CA ILE A 50 -0.49 -6.10 -3.31
C ILE A 50 1.01 -6.16 -3.64
N TYR A 51 1.62 -5.02 -3.97
CA TYR A 51 3.06 -4.97 -4.23
C TYR A 51 3.89 -5.27 -2.99
N ARG A 52 3.50 -4.76 -1.82
CA ARG A 52 4.19 -4.98 -0.54
C ARG A 52 4.16 -6.45 -0.15
N THR A 53 3.00 -7.10 -0.26
CA THR A 53 2.84 -8.54 0.03
C THR A 53 3.64 -9.41 -0.95
N ALA A 54 3.85 -8.92 -2.18
CA ALA A 54 4.73 -9.54 -3.17
C ALA A 54 6.22 -9.17 -2.99
N SER A 55 6.59 -8.50 -1.89
CA SER A 55 7.94 -7.97 -1.60
C SER A 55 8.51 -7.06 -2.71
N LYS A 56 7.64 -6.48 -3.55
CA LYS A 56 8.00 -5.49 -4.56
C LYS A 56 7.99 -4.10 -3.96
N TYR A 57 8.94 -3.86 -3.05
CA TYR A 57 8.97 -2.69 -2.19
C TYR A 57 9.01 -1.36 -2.96
N ASP A 58 9.78 -1.25 -4.04
CA ASP A 58 9.84 -0.03 -4.85
C ASP A 58 8.48 0.32 -5.50
N SER A 59 7.75 -0.71 -5.96
CA SER A 59 6.42 -0.53 -6.55
C SER A 59 5.38 -0.17 -5.49
N ALA A 60 5.47 -0.77 -4.31
CA ALA A 60 4.59 -0.46 -3.19
C ALA A 60 4.80 0.97 -2.68
N GLU A 61 6.07 1.38 -2.51
CA GLU A 61 6.45 2.75 -2.15
C GLU A 61 5.89 3.77 -3.16
N LEU A 62 6.07 3.53 -4.47
CA LEU A 62 5.49 4.40 -5.50
C LEU A 62 3.97 4.53 -5.36
N CYS A 63 3.29 3.43 -5.01
CA CYS A 63 1.85 3.46 -4.84
C CYS A 63 1.40 4.28 -3.63
N TYR A 64 2.08 4.13 -2.48
CA TYR A 64 1.79 4.94 -1.29
C TYR A 64 2.19 6.40 -1.49
N ASN A 65 3.32 6.71 -2.11
CA ASN A 65 3.71 8.09 -2.39
C ASN A 65 2.67 8.79 -3.30
N ARG A 66 2.22 8.13 -4.37
CA ARG A 66 1.11 8.64 -5.19
C ARG A 66 -0.16 8.89 -4.39
N LEU A 67 -0.43 8.04 -3.40
CA LEU A 67 -1.59 8.20 -2.53
C LEU A 67 -1.46 9.48 -1.67
N LEU A 68 -0.29 9.67 -1.06
CA LEU A 68 0.01 10.80 -0.18
C LEU A 68 0.09 12.13 -0.95
N GLU A 69 0.50 12.11 -2.22
CA GLU A 69 0.54 13.29 -3.09
C GLU A 69 -0.85 13.71 -3.57
N ARG A 70 -1.70 12.75 -3.95
CA ARG A 70 -2.97 13.04 -4.65
C ARG A 70 -4.21 13.05 -3.75
N TYR A 71 -4.19 12.31 -2.66
CA TYR A 71 -5.37 12.08 -1.82
C TYR A 71 -5.12 12.49 -0.38
N THR A 72 -4.50 13.66 -0.18
CA THR A 72 -4.03 14.18 1.11
C THR A 72 -5.09 14.20 2.21
N SER A 73 -6.38 14.38 1.88
CA SER A 73 -7.49 14.43 2.83
C SER A 73 -8.15 13.08 3.12
N SER A 74 -7.69 11.99 2.50
CA SER A 74 -8.29 10.66 2.68
C SER A 74 -7.89 10.05 4.02
N GLN A 75 -8.83 9.45 4.75
CA GLN A 75 -8.55 8.77 6.03
C GLN A 75 -7.51 7.63 5.92
N ILE A 76 -7.28 7.11 4.71
CA ILE A 76 -6.35 6.00 4.46
C ILE A 76 -4.89 6.45 4.26
N THR A 77 -4.62 7.76 4.22
CA THR A 77 -3.25 8.29 4.07
C THR A 77 -2.35 7.88 5.23
N VAL A 78 -2.83 7.91 6.46
CA VAL A 78 -2.02 7.52 7.64
C VAL A 78 -1.68 6.03 7.62
N ASP A 79 -2.60 5.17 7.18
CA ASP A 79 -2.32 3.74 6.95
C ASP A 79 -1.23 3.54 5.88
N ALA A 80 -1.23 4.36 4.82
CA ALA A 80 -0.20 4.32 3.80
C ALA A 80 1.17 4.82 4.31
N MET A 81 1.19 5.88 5.11
CA MET A 81 2.41 6.36 5.77
C MET A 81 3.01 5.27 6.66
N TYR A 82 2.17 4.58 7.44
CA TYR A 82 2.63 3.47 8.27
C TYR A 82 3.26 2.37 7.43
N ASN A 83 2.60 1.91 6.38
CA ASN A 83 3.14 0.86 5.51
C ASN A 83 4.40 1.32 4.75
N LEU A 84 4.50 2.60 4.39
CA LEU A 84 5.69 3.17 3.80
C LEU A 84 6.86 3.14 4.80
N GLY A 85 6.61 3.47 6.08
CA GLY A 85 7.56 3.30 7.16
C GLY A 85 8.02 1.84 7.31
N VAL A 86 7.10 0.88 7.24
CA VAL A 86 7.42 -0.56 7.29
C VAL A 86 8.30 -0.98 6.11
N ILE A 87 7.99 -0.48 4.91
CA ILE A 87 8.84 -0.71 3.73
C ILE A 87 10.25 -0.16 3.95
N TYR A 88 10.37 1.04 4.50
CA TYR A 88 11.67 1.63 4.81
C TYR A 88 12.44 0.79 5.84
N GLU A 89 11.78 0.23 6.85
CA GLU A 89 12.41 -0.72 7.78
C GLU A 89 12.90 -2.00 7.06
N ASP A 90 12.02 -2.65 6.29
CA ASP A 90 12.30 -3.90 5.58
C ASP A 90 13.48 -3.74 4.60
N THR A 91 13.62 -2.53 4.03
CA THR A 91 14.70 -2.16 3.11
C THR A 91 15.89 -1.50 3.80
N LYS A 92 15.95 -1.50 5.13
CA LYS A 92 17.02 -0.91 5.97
C LYS A 92 17.25 0.59 5.76
N ARG A 93 16.27 1.29 5.21
CA ARG A 93 16.23 2.75 5.06
C ARG A 93 15.75 3.40 6.36
N PHE A 94 16.45 3.11 7.46
CA PHE A 94 16.04 3.52 8.81
C PHE A 94 15.85 5.04 8.98
N PRO A 95 16.65 5.93 8.38
CA PRO A 95 16.40 7.38 8.46
C PRO A 95 15.01 7.77 7.96
N GLN A 96 14.59 7.23 6.81
CA GLN A 96 13.28 7.50 6.21
C GLN A 96 12.15 6.87 7.04
N ALA A 97 12.36 5.66 7.57
CA ALA A 97 11.41 5.02 8.48
C ALA A 97 11.19 5.87 9.74
N LYS A 98 12.27 6.35 10.37
CA LYS A 98 12.20 7.20 11.58
C LYS A 98 11.44 8.49 11.31
N GLU A 99 11.76 9.18 10.22
CA GLU A 99 11.09 10.42 9.83
C GLU A 99 9.58 10.18 9.61
N THR A 100 9.24 9.11 8.88
CA THR A 100 7.85 8.76 8.59
C THR A 100 7.08 8.44 9.88
N TYR A 101 7.66 7.66 10.79
CA TYR A 101 7.00 7.31 12.05
C TYR A 101 6.85 8.48 13.00
N LYS A 102 7.87 9.35 13.12
CA LYS A 102 7.76 10.59 13.89
C LYS A 102 6.63 11.45 13.35
N LYS A 103 6.54 11.62 12.03
CA LYS A 103 5.46 12.37 11.39
C LYS A 103 4.07 11.82 11.76
N ILE A 104 3.89 10.50 11.77
CA ILE A 104 2.62 9.89 12.20
C ILE A 104 2.32 10.20 13.67
N ILE A 105 3.32 10.10 14.56
CA ILE A 105 3.15 10.36 15.99
C ILE A 105 2.80 11.84 16.25
N ASP A 106 3.49 12.76 15.55
CA ASP A 106 3.36 14.20 15.76
C ASP A 106 2.06 14.76 15.13
N GLU A 107 1.70 14.30 13.93
CA GLU A 107 0.56 14.83 13.17
C GLU A 107 -0.74 14.01 13.34
N HIS A 108 -0.63 12.73 13.71
CA HIS A 108 -1.76 11.80 13.85
C HIS A 108 -1.72 11.00 15.16
N PRO A 109 -1.70 11.66 16.33
CA PRO A 109 -1.57 10.98 17.63
C PRO A 109 -2.77 10.07 17.96
N ASP A 110 -3.91 10.25 17.30
CA ASP A 110 -5.13 9.45 17.43
C ASP A 110 -5.19 8.26 16.45
N TYR A 111 -4.14 8.04 15.65
CA TYR A 111 -4.07 6.90 14.73
C TYR A 111 -4.28 5.57 15.48
N LYS A 112 -5.21 4.75 14.98
CA LYS A 112 -5.64 3.48 15.62
C LYS A 112 -4.48 2.54 15.99
N ASP A 113 -3.38 2.58 15.23
CA ASP A 113 -2.20 1.74 15.39
C ASP A 113 -0.99 2.51 15.94
N ILE A 114 -1.19 3.67 16.58
CA ILE A 114 -0.09 4.54 17.06
C ILE A 114 0.90 3.81 17.99
N LYS A 115 0.42 2.89 18.82
CA LYS A 115 1.30 2.08 19.68
C LYS A 115 2.24 1.16 18.91
N LYS A 116 1.83 0.67 17.74
CA LYS A 116 2.71 -0.10 16.85
C LYS A 116 3.76 0.81 16.21
N VAL A 117 3.38 2.03 15.83
CA VAL A 117 4.28 3.05 15.29
C VAL A 117 5.38 3.39 16.31
N GLU A 118 5.00 3.75 17.54
CA GLU A 118 5.93 4.04 18.65
C GLU A 118 6.88 2.88 18.91
N THR A 119 6.36 1.65 18.96
CA THR A 119 7.14 0.44 19.21
C THR A 119 8.19 0.21 18.12
N ARG A 120 7.79 0.31 16.84
CA ARG A 120 8.70 0.16 15.70
C ARG A 120 9.76 1.25 15.69
N LEU A 121 9.37 2.51 15.91
CA LEU A 121 10.31 3.62 16.03
C LEU A 121 11.36 3.34 17.13
N GLY A 122 10.94 2.84 18.29
CA GLY A 122 11.83 2.46 19.38
C GLY A 122 12.85 1.39 18.95
N PHE A 123 12.41 0.36 18.22
CA PHE A 123 13.31 -0.69 17.72
C PHE A 123 14.36 -0.15 16.76
N ILE A 124 13.97 0.73 15.83
CA ILE A 124 14.89 1.24 14.81
C ILE A 124 15.73 2.43 15.29
N THR A 125 15.42 3.04 16.43
CA THR A 125 16.11 4.25 16.92
C THR A 125 17.62 4.03 17.11
N ASN A 126 18.05 2.81 17.42
CA ASN A 126 19.44 2.44 17.67
C ASN A 126 20.25 2.05 16.42
N TYR A 127 19.63 2.05 15.23
CA TYR A 127 20.28 1.81 13.93
C TYR A 127 20.45 3.11 13.15
#